data_AF-A0A7J4Q097-F1
#
_entry.id   AF-A0A7J4Q097-F1
#
_cell.length_a   1.000
_cell.length_b   1.000
_cell.length_c   1.000
_cell.angle_alpha   90.00
_cell.angle_beta   90.00
_cell.angle_gamma   90.00
#
_symmetry.space_group_name_H-M   'P 1'
#
loop_
_entity.id
_entity.type
_entity.pdbx_description
1 polymer ?
#
loop_
_entity_poly.entity_id
_entity_poly.type
_entity_poly.pdbx_seq_one_letter_code
_entity_poly.pdbx_strand_id
1 'polypeptide(L)'
;MNDNRNNLTGEVLAYEAIHGAGGAVVHLDPAASGAGDKEYDEDDVEYFAGERNVLDAEEETEAITESTPKASGGPALWEPTTGQDSVNSEAAPKPVGMYPHARRVGDLLYLSGVGPRQPGTNAIPGGPISDEHGKPLNYDIKAQTQAVVDNITRILEEAGGSIEDVLDVTSFLVDMDRDFSGYNEVWANTLGKVGPTRTTLAIRALPTPIAVEMKVIAKAPKSN
;
A
#
# COMPACT_ATOMS: atom_id res chain seq x y z
N MET A 1 15.96 24.93 25.33
CA MET A 1 15.87 23.76 26.24
C MET A 1 14.44 23.77 26.74
N ASN A 2 13.68 22.74 26.42
CA ASN A 2 12.22 22.72 26.57
C ASN A 2 11.83 22.80 28.06
N ASP A 3 11.01 23.79 28.39
CA ASP A 3 10.33 23.95 29.69
C ASP A 3 9.22 22.89 29.85
N ASN A 4 9.59 21.60 29.85
CA ASN A 4 8.67 20.53 30.22
C ASN A 4 8.45 20.56 31.73
N ARG A 5 7.41 21.30 32.13
CA ARG A 5 6.94 21.47 33.51
C ARG A 5 6.08 20.29 33.98
N ASN A 6 6.64 19.09 34.02
CA ASN A 6 6.06 18.05 34.86
C ASN A 6 6.58 18.28 36.28
N ASN A 7 5.87 19.12 37.03
CA ASN A 7 6.22 19.55 38.38
C ASN A 7 5.95 18.41 39.37
N LEU A 8 6.77 17.37 39.30
CA LEU A 8 6.75 16.22 40.20
C LEU A 8 7.97 16.31 41.13
N THR A 9 7.73 16.19 42.42
CA THR A 9 8.80 15.93 43.41
C THR A 9 8.82 14.43 43.71
N GLY A 10 9.92 13.89 44.22
CA GLY A 10 9.95 12.46 44.53
C GLY A 10 11.25 11.97 45.16
N GLU A 11 11.21 10.72 45.61
CA GLU A 11 12.32 10.03 46.25
C GLU A 11 12.61 8.71 45.52
N VAL A 12 13.90 8.41 45.31
CA VAL A 12 14.34 7.10 44.82
C VAL A 12 14.39 6.15 46.01
N LEU A 13 13.48 5.19 46.05
CA LEU A 13 13.36 4.25 47.16
C LEU A 13 14.34 3.07 47.04
N ALA A 14 14.61 2.64 45.81
CA ALA A 14 15.56 1.59 45.52
C ALA A 14 16.14 1.76 44.11
N TYR A 15 17.39 1.37 43.93
CA TYR A 15 18.05 1.30 42.64
C TYR A 15 18.93 0.06 42.58
N GLU A 16 18.76 -0.77 41.56
CA GLU A 16 19.58 -1.97 41.32
C GLU A 16 19.88 -2.16 39.83
N ALA A 17 20.97 -2.88 39.55
CA ALA A 17 21.28 -3.30 38.19
C ALA A 17 20.48 -4.57 37.84
N ILE A 18 19.61 -4.46 36.83
CA ILE A 18 18.82 -5.57 36.28
C ILE A 18 19.39 -5.88 34.90
N HIS A 19 20.09 -7.01 34.76
CA HIS A 19 20.64 -7.51 33.49
C HIS A 19 21.47 -6.50 32.69
N GLY A 20 22.28 -5.68 33.38
CA GLY A 20 23.16 -4.69 32.74
C GLY A 20 22.52 -3.32 32.46
N ALA A 21 21.24 -3.14 32.81
CA ALA A 21 20.56 -1.85 32.85
C ALA A 21 20.22 -1.46 34.30
N GLY A 22 20.20 -0.17 34.62
CA GLY A 22 19.74 0.32 35.92
C GLY A 22 18.21 0.30 36.01
N GLY A 23 17.66 -0.24 37.09
CA GLY A 23 16.23 -0.16 37.44
C GLY A 23 16.06 0.60 38.75
N ALA A 24 15.05 1.49 38.82
CA ALA A 24 14.72 2.24 40.03
C ALA A 24 13.24 2.09 40.40
N VAL A 25 12.96 2.04 41.70
CA VAL A 25 11.61 2.27 42.24
C VAL A 25 11.59 3.69 42.78
N VAL A 26 10.71 4.53 42.22
CA VAL A 26 10.57 5.94 42.60
C VAL A 26 9.17 6.21 43.10
N HIS A 27 9.06 7.00 44.17
CA HIS A 27 7.80 7.60 44.60
C HIS A 27 7.74 9.03 44.08
N LEU A 28 6.65 9.38 43.40
CA LEU A 28 6.44 10.70 42.82
C LEU A 28 5.21 11.34 43.45
N ASP A 29 5.39 12.52 44.03
CA ASP A 29 4.34 13.36 44.57
C ASP A 29 4.00 14.48 43.56
N PRO A 30 2.73 14.67 43.20
CA PRO A 30 2.29 15.85 42.46
C PRO A 30 2.59 17.10 43.29
N ALA A 31 3.31 18.07 42.72
CA ALA A 31 3.45 19.36 43.39
C ALA A 31 2.08 20.04 43.51
N ALA A 32 1.86 20.79 44.60
CA ALA A 32 0.60 21.51 44.86
C ALA A 32 0.20 22.51 43.75
N SER A 33 1.13 22.87 42.88
CA SER A 33 0.90 23.62 41.65
C SER A 33 1.22 22.76 40.43
N GLY A 34 0.23 22.00 39.97
CA GLY A 34 0.21 21.35 38.66
C GLY A 34 -0.94 21.94 37.85
N ALA A 35 -0.65 22.56 36.71
CA ALA A 35 -1.66 22.97 35.74
C ALA A 35 -2.01 21.73 34.90
N GLY A 36 -3.15 21.10 35.19
CA GLY A 36 -3.67 19.95 34.45
C GLY A 36 -4.40 20.33 33.16
N ASP A 37 -4.01 21.43 32.50
CA ASP A 37 -4.68 21.94 31.29
C ASP A 37 -3.85 21.72 30.02
N LYS A 38 -2.84 20.86 30.07
CA LYS A 38 -2.02 20.51 28.91
C LYS A 38 -1.97 19.01 28.74
N GLU A 39 -3.02 18.47 28.13
CA GLU A 39 -2.90 17.21 27.42
C GLU A 39 -1.86 17.38 26.30
N TYR A 40 -1.19 16.28 26.01
CA TYR A 40 -0.16 16.09 24.98
C TYR A 40 -0.39 16.96 23.73
N ASP A 41 0.50 17.93 23.51
CA ASP A 41 0.95 18.47 22.21
C ASP A 41 -0.03 18.48 21.03
N GLU A 42 -1.30 18.83 21.28
CA GLU A 42 -2.13 19.48 20.27
C GLU A 42 -1.72 20.95 20.21
N ASP A 43 -0.56 21.20 19.60
CA ASP A 43 -0.40 22.46 18.88
C ASP A 43 -1.55 22.54 17.85
N ASP A 44 -2.14 23.72 17.68
CA ASP A 44 -3.12 23.95 16.61
C ASP A 44 -2.55 23.41 15.29
N VAL A 45 -3.36 22.69 14.51
CA VAL A 45 -2.93 22.13 13.22
C VAL A 45 -2.38 23.26 12.35
N GLU A 46 -1.05 23.33 12.19
CA GLU A 46 -0.43 24.24 11.25
C GLU A 46 -0.83 23.82 9.83
N TYR A 47 -1.72 24.60 9.21
CA TYR A 47 -1.98 24.51 7.78
C TYR A 47 -0.76 25.03 7.01
N PHE A 48 0.18 24.13 6.73
CA PHE A 48 1.26 24.41 5.79
C PHE A 48 0.73 24.37 4.35
N ALA A 49 0.30 25.51 3.84
CA ALA A 49 0.23 25.76 2.40
C ALA A 49 1.63 26.17 1.93
N GLY A 50 2.55 25.22 1.85
CA GLY A 50 3.88 25.50 1.30
C GLY A 50 3.75 26.07 -0.12
N GLU A 51 4.44 27.18 -0.39
CA GLU A 51 4.63 27.66 -1.76
C GLU A 51 5.39 26.57 -2.54
N ARG A 52 4.71 25.96 -3.52
CA ARG A 52 5.23 24.83 -4.31
C ARG A 52 6.25 25.25 -5.38
N ASN A 53 7.00 26.32 -5.17
CA ASN A 53 8.00 26.82 -6.13
C ASN A 53 9.41 26.26 -5.86
N VAL A 54 9.54 25.15 -5.13
CA VAL A 54 10.83 24.47 -4.87
C VAL A 54 11.38 23.76 -6.12
N LEU A 55 10.74 23.90 -7.28
CA LEU A 55 11.20 23.36 -8.57
C LEU A 55 11.46 24.41 -9.65
N ASP A 56 11.46 25.70 -9.31
CA ASP A 56 11.94 26.72 -10.25
C ASP A 56 13.47 26.82 -10.15
N ALA A 57 14.15 25.80 -10.67
CA ALA A 57 15.54 25.89 -11.08
C ALA A 57 15.58 25.90 -12.61
N GLU A 58 16.36 26.85 -13.13
CA GLU A 58 16.45 27.30 -14.51
C GLU A 58 16.66 26.16 -15.53
N GLU A 59 16.07 26.34 -16.71
CA GLU A 59 16.18 25.45 -17.86
C GLU A 59 17.64 25.24 -18.31
N GLU A 60 18.17 24.03 -18.15
CA GLU A 60 19.19 23.48 -19.05
C GLU A 60 18.57 22.32 -19.84
N THR A 61 18.22 22.63 -21.08
CA THR A 61 17.70 21.68 -22.06
C THR A 61 18.82 20.78 -22.60
N GLU A 62 18.90 19.54 -22.13
CA GLU A 62 19.45 18.46 -22.96
C GLU A 62 18.31 17.60 -23.50
N ALA A 63 18.16 17.65 -24.83
CA ALA A 63 17.11 16.98 -25.57
C ALA A 63 17.33 15.46 -25.59
N ILE A 64 16.48 14.71 -24.89
CA ILE A 64 16.25 13.30 -25.20
C ILE A 64 15.05 13.24 -26.12
N THR A 65 15.33 13.08 -27.41
CA THR A 65 14.32 12.82 -28.44
C THR A 65 13.89 11.36 -28.36
N GLU A 66 12.75 11.08 -27.75
CA GLU A 66 12.00 9.88 -28.07
C GLU A 66 10.50 10.18 -28.08
N SER A 67 9.93 10.13 -29.27
CA SER A 67 8.53 10.41 -29.53
C SER A 67 7.66 9.28 -28.99
N THR A 68 7.07 9.44 -27.81
CA THR A 68 6.03 8.54 -27.32
C THR A 68 4.72 8.83 -28.09
N PRO A 69 4.09 7.83 -28.74
CA PRO A 69 2.78 8.03 -29.33
C PRO A 69 1.75 8.21 -28.21
N LYS A 70 1.00 9.31 -28.28
CA LYS A 70 -0.14 9.59 -27.41
C LYS A 70 -1.27 8.61 -27.75
N ALA A 71 -1.52 7.63 -26.88
CA ALA A 71 -2.68 6.74 -26.97
C ALA A 71 -3.48 6.78 -25.65
N SER A 72 -4.80 6.80 -25.82
CA SER A 72 -5.91 7.00 -24.86
C SER A 72 -5.66 6.71 -23.36
N GLY A 73 -5.86 7.75 -22.54
CA GLY A 73 -6.47 7.68 -21.20
C GLY A 73 -5.88 6.71 -20.16
N GLY A 74 -4.68 6.98 -19.66
CA GLY A 74 -4.10 6.29 -18.50
C GLY A 74 -2.61 6.61 -18.29
N PRO A 75 -2.00 6.30 -17.13
CA PRO A 75 -0.55 6.39 -16.94
C PRO A 75 0.18 5.47 -17.94
N ALA A 76 1.41 5.85 -18.31
CA ALA A 76 2.24 5.06 -19.20
C ALA A 76 2.47 3.64 -18.63
N LEU A 77 2.45 2.66 -19.52
CA LEU A 77 2.83 1.28 -19.19
C LEU A 77 4.34 1.14 -19.24
N TRP A 78 4.87 0.33 -18.34
CA TRP A 78 6.31 0.08 -18.22
C TRP A 78 6.62 -1.38 -18.47
N GLU A 79 7.78 -1.64 -19.06
CA GLU A 79 8.34 -2.99 -18.97
C GLU A 79 8.69 -3.27 -17.50
N PRO A 80 8.33 -4.44 -16.96
CA PRO A 80 8.66 -4.77 -15.58
C PRO A 80 10.16 -4.68 -15.32
N THR A 81 10.53 -4.07 -14.20
CA THR A 81 11.95 -3.96 -13.83
C THR A 81 12.56 -5.34 -13.65
N THR A 82 13.72 -5.56 -14.26
CA THR A 82 14.50 -6.78 -14.07
C THR A 82 15.52 -6.55 -12.95
N GLY A 83 15.59 -7.48 -12.02
CA GLY A 83 16.55 -7.45 -10.92
C GLY A 83 16.79 -8.84 -10.36
N GLN A 84 17.79 -8.99 -9.50
CA GLN A 84 17.98 -10.25 -8.79
C GLN A 84 16.69 -10.59 -8.01
N ASP A 85 16.24 -11.85 -8.14
CA ASP A 85 15.04 -12.38 -7.49
C ASP A 85 13.71 -11.69 -7.88
N SER A 86 13.68 -10.93 -8.98
CA SER A 86 12.43 -10.41 -9.55
C SER A 86 11.69 -11.50 -10.32
N VAL A 87 10.36 -11.51 -10.20
CA VAL A 87 9.45 -12.33 -11.01
C VAL A 87 8.63 -11.39 -11.89
N ASN A 88 8.68 -11.63 -13.19
CA ASN A 88 7.96 -10.87 -14.20
C ASN A 88 7.16 -11.82 -15.08
N SER A 89 5.82 -11.78 -14.99
CA SER A 89 4.95 -12.59 -15.84
C SER A 89 4.48 -11.84 -17.08
N GLU A 90 4.57 -12.47 -18.24
CA GLU A 90 3.91 -11.99 -19.47
C GLU A 90 2.40 -12.22 -19.45
N ALA A 91 1.92 -13.14 -18.59
CA ALA A 91 0.50 -13.39 -18.38
C ALA A 91 -0.14 -12.38 -17.42
N ALA A 92 0.63 -11.49 -16.80
CA ALA A 92 0.13 -10.42 -15.95
C ALA A 92 0.12 -9.05 -16.68
N PRO A 93 -0.74 -8.10 -16.26
CA PRO A 93 -0.78 -6.77 -16.87
C PRO A 93 0.50 -6.00 -16.60
N LYS A 94 1.02 -5.34 -17.63
CA LYS A 94 2.22 -4.51 -17.51
C LYS A 94 2.10 -3.47 -16.38
N PRO A 95 3.15 -3.28 -15.56
CA PRO A 95 3.21 -2.24 -14.54
C PRO A 95 2.88 -0.84 -15.06
N VAL A 96 2.37 0.02 -14.17
CA VAL A 96 2.20 1.47 -14.41
C VAL A 96 3.34 2.28 -13.82
N GLY A 97 4.50 1.65 -13.64
CA GLY A 97 5.72 2.26 -13.11
C GLY A 97 6.88 1.27 -13.14
N MET A 98 8.06 1.73 -12.70
CA MET A 98 9.28 0.91 -12.65
C MET A 98 9.27 -0.03 -11.44
N TYR A 99 8.65 -1.19 -11.58
CA TYR A 99 8.67 -2.25 -10.57
C TYR A 99 8.42 -3.63 -11.22
N PRO A 100 8.88 -4.74 -10.59
CA PRO A 100 8.55 -6.09 -11.04
C PRO A 100 7.15 -6.52 -10.59
N HIS A 101 6.59 -7.57 -11.19
CA HIS A 101 5.30 -8.11 -10.71
C HIS A 101 5.41 -8.69 -9.30
N ALA A 102 6.50 -9.37 -9.01
CA ALA A 102 6.84 -9.79 -7.65
C ALA A 102 8.36 -9.81 -7.42
N ARG A 103 8.76 -9.90 -6.16
CA ARG A 103 10.14 -10.11 -5.75
C ARG A 103 10.21 -11.18 -4.67
N ARG A 104 11.11 -12.14 -4.84
CA ARG A 104 11.40 -13.16 -3.84
C ARG A 104 12.40 -12.63 -2.81
N VAL A 105 12.16 -12.94 -1.55
CA VAL A 105 13.10 -12.71 -0.43
C VAL A 105 13.06 -13.93 0.48
N GLY A 106 14.09 -14.78 0.40
CA GLY A 106 14.12 -16.05 1.13
C GLY A 106 12.95 -16.95 0.75
N ASP A 107 12.11 -17.28 1.76
CA ASP A 107 10.92 -18.12 1.63
C ASP A 107 9.63 -17.32 1.42
N LEU A 108 9.75 -16.01 1.15
CA LEU A 108 8.61 -15.12 0.90
C LEU A 108 8.65 -14.58 -0.52
N LEU A 109 7.46 -14.32 -1.05
CA LEU A 109 7.23 -13.65 -2.32
C LEU A 109 6.36 -12.41 -2.05
N TYR A 110 6.89 -11.26 -2.42
CA TYR A 110 6.20 -9.98 -2.32
C TYR A 110 5.69 -9.59 -3.69
N LEU A 111 4.37 -9.60 -3.88
CA LEU A 111 3.76 -9.09 -5.10
C LEU A 111 3.68 -7.57 -5.03
N SER A 112 3.78 -6.91 -6.17
CA SER A 112 3.43 -5.48 -6.29
C SER A 112 1.91 -5.29 -6.15
N GLY A 113 1.43 -4.05 -6.15
CA GLY A 113 -0.01 -3.78 -6.18
C GLY A 113 -0.64 -4.39 -7.44
N VAL A 114 -1.62 -5.28 -7.27
CA VAL A 114 -2.28 -6.00 -8.36
C VAL A 114 -3.68 -5.44 -8.58
N GLY A 115 -3.90 -4.88 -9.77
CA GLY A 115 -5.20 -4.37 -10.22
C GLY A 115 -5.91 -5.32 -11.21
N PRO A 116 -7.15 -4.97 -11.63
CA PRO A 116 -8.03 -5.83 -12.43
C PRO A 116 -7.77 -5.81 -13.93
N ARG A 117 -6.80 -5.01 -14.40
CA ARG A 117 -6.54 -4.86 -15.85
C ARG A 117 -6.22 -6.23 -16.47
N GLN A 118 -6.55 -6.43 -17.73
CA GLN A 118 -6.19 -7.65 -18.45
C GLN A 118 -4.82 -7.51 -19.13
N PRO A 119 -3.99 -8.57 -19.15
CA PRO A 119 -2.75 -8.58 -19.90
C PRO A 119 -3.00 -8.33 -21.39
N GLY A 120 -2.04 -7.68 -22.06
CA GLY A 120 -2.11 -7.33 -23.48
C GLY A 120 -3.07 -6.18 -23.84
N THR A 121 -4.31 -6.22 -23.35
CA THR A 121 -5.36 -5.24 -23.72
C THR A 121 -5.49 -4.07 -22.76
N ASN A 122 -5.11 -4.27 -21.48
CA ASN A 122 -5.38 -3.34 -20.38
C ASN A 122 -6.86 -3.03 -20.13
N ALA A 123 -7.78 -3.80 -20.71
CA ALA A 123 -9.20 -3.69 -20.42
C ALA A 123 -9.46 -3.96 -18.93
N ILE A 124 -10.43 -3.25 -18.35
CA ILE A 124 -10.86 -3.43 -16.96
C ILE A 124 -12.18 -4.21 -16.99
N PRO A 125 -12.20 -5.51 -16.62
CA PRO A 125 -13.45 -6.26 -16.48
C PRO A 125 -14.38 -5.57 -15.49
N GLY A 126 -15.66 -5.47 -15.83
CA GLY A 126 -16.61 -4.67 -15.04
C GLY A 126 -16.56 -3.17 -15.33
N GLY A 127 -15.65 -2.69 -16.18
CA GLY A 127 -15.57 -1.30 -16.62
C GLY A 127 -14.77 -0.39 -15.67
N PRO A 128 -14.23 0.74 -16.17
CA PRO A 128 -13.54 1.72 -15.35
C PRO A 128 -14.50 2.50 -14.43
N ILE A 129 -13.99 3.02 -13.31
CA ILE A 129 -14.79 3.81 -12.36
C ILE A 129 -15.09 5.23 -12.87
N SER A 130 -14.33 5.70 -13.87
CA SER A 130 -14.50 7.02 -14.48
C SER A 130 -14.09 7.01 -15.95
N ASP A 131 -14.62 7.97 -16.72
CA ASP A 131 -14.18 8.21 -18.10
C ASP A 131 -12.85 8.98 -18.17
N GLU A 132 -12.40 9.29 -19.38
CA GLU A 132 -11.16 10.04 -19.65
C GLU A 132 -11.18 11.49 -19.14
N HIS A 133 -12.35 12.02 -18.77
CA HIS A 133 -12.54 13.34 -18.18
C HIS A 133 -12.73 13.27 -16.66
N GLY A 134 -12.60 12.08 -16.06
CA GLY A 134 -12.78 11.86 -14.63
C GLY A 134 -14.25 11.85 -14.19
N LYS A 135 -15.21 11.78 -15.12
CA LYS A 135 -16.62 11.66 -14.77
C LYS A 135 -16.91 10.24 -14.28
N PRO A 136 -17.59 10.05 -13.14
CA PRO A 136 -17.93 8.73 -12.64
C PRO A 136 -18.74 7.91 -13.66
N LEU A 137 -18.40 6.63 -13.78
CA LEU A 137 -19.10 5.64 -14.59
C LEU A 137 -19.67 4.53 -13.70
N ASN A 138 -20.64 3.79 -14.22
CA ASN A 138 -21.07 2.54 -13.58
C ASN A 138 -20.04 1.45 -13.84
N TYR A 139 -19.70 0.70 -12.81
CA TYR A 139 -18.79 -0.44 -12.88
C TYR A 139 -19.24 -1.59 -11.99
N ASP A 140 -18.74 -2.79 -12.28
CA ASP A 140 -18.98 -4.00 -11.51
C ASP A 140 -17.75 -4.38 -10.66
N ILE A 141 -17.87 -4.19 -9.35
CA ILE A 141 -16.83 -4.55 -8.39
C ILE A 141 -16.53 -6.05 -8.38
N LYS A 142 -17.52 -6.92 -8.62
CA LYS A 142 -17.30 -8.38 -8.58
C LYS A 142 -16.40 -8.80 -9.73
N ALA A 143 -16.68 -8.32 -10.93
CA ALA A 143 -15.85 -8.57 -12.10
C ALA A 143 -14.42 -8.03 -11.93
N GLN A 144 -14.25 -6.83 -11.36
CA GLN A 144 -12.92 -6.30 -11.07
C GLN A 144 -12.19 -7.14 -10.00
N THR A 145 -12.86 -7.48 -8.90
CA THR A 145 -12.25 -8.27 -7.81
C THR A 145 -11.82 -9.64 -8.30
N GLN A 146 -12.63 -10.30 -9.14
CA GLN A 146 -12.25 -11.58 -9.75
C GLN A 146 -11.02 -11.44 -10.63
N ALA A 147 -10.96 -10.39 -11.46
CA ALA A 147 -9.80 -10.13 -12.32
C ALA A 147 -8.52 -9.85 -11.52
N VAL A 148 -8.61 -9.21 -10.35
CA VAL A 148 -7.46 -9.05 -9.44
C VAL A 148 -6.96 -10.42 -8.95
N VAL A 149 -7.86 -11.29 -8.49
CA VAL A 149 -7.51 -12.64 -8.02
C VAL A 149 -6.90 -13.49 -9.13
N ASP A 150 -7.43 -13.41 -10.35
CA ASP A 150 -6.88 -14.10 -11.51
C ASP A 150 -5.45 -13.62 -11.83
N ASN A 151 -5.22 -12.30 -11.77
CA ASN A 151 -3.89 -11.73 -11.98
C ASN A 151 -2.90 -12.14 -10.88
N ILE A 152 -3.32 -12.17 -9.61
CA ILE A 152 -2.51 -12.68 -8.50
C ILE A 152 -2.10 -14.13 -8.79
N THR A 153 -3.06 -14.96 -9.21
CA THR A 153 -2.83 -16.37 -9.53
C THR A 153 -1.76 -16.52 -10.62
N ARG A 154 -1.89 -15.78 -11.73
CA ARG A 154 -0.91 -15.79 -12.84
C ARG A 154 0.50 -15.40 -12.38
N ILE A 155 0.61 -14.38 -11.53
CA ILE A 155 1.92 -13.94 -10.98
C ILE A 155 2.52 -15.02 -10.06
N LEU A 156 1.69 -15.68 -9.25
CA LEU A 156 2.14 -16.78 -8.39
C LEU A 156 2.59 -17.99 -9.22
N GLU A 157 1.84 -18.36 -10.25
CA GLU A 157 2.18 -19.45 -11.17
C GLU A 157 3.51 -19.18 -11.89
N GLU A 158 3.74 -17.94 -12.35
CA GLU A 158 5.04 -17.52 -12.92
C GLU A 158 6.20 -17.70 -11.94
N ALA A 159 5.95 -17.44 -10.65
CA ALA A 159 6.94 -17.65 -9.60
C ALA A 159 7.15 -19.13 -9.25
N GLY A 160 6.36 -20.05 -9.82
CA GLY A 160 6.32 -21.48 -9.50
C GLY A 160 5.46 -21.84 -8.29
N GLY A 161 4.63 -20.91 -7.82
CA GLY A 161 3.71 -21.06 -6.69
C GLY A 161 2.26 -21.15 -7.12
N SER A 162 1.35 -21.03 -6.16
CA SER A 162 -0.09 -21.11 -6.38
C SER A 162 -0.86 -20.17 -5.45
N ILE A 163 -2.15 -19.99 -5.72
CA ILE A 163 -3.03 -19.18 -4.86
C ILE A 163 -3.08 -19.69 -3.40
N GLU A 164 -2.82 -20.98 -3.18
CA GLU A 164 -2.79 -21.61 -1.85
C GLU A 164 -1.60 -21.15 -1.00
N ASP A 165 -0.58 -20.54 -1.63
CA ASP A 165 0.60 -20.02 -0.96
C ASP A 165 0.41 -18.61 -0.40
N VAL A 166 -0.75 -17.98 -0.61
CA VAL A 166 -1.04 -16.61 -0.13
C VAL A 166 -1.18 -16.59 1.39
N LEU A 167 -0.47 -15.66 2.04
CA LEU A 167 -0.39 -15.54 3.50
C LEU A 167 -1.11 -14.30 4.04
N ASP A 168 -0.92 -13.16 3.37
CA ASP A 168 -1.48 -11.86 3.74
C ASP A 168 -1.93 -11.09 2.51
N VAL A 169 -3.08 -10.43 2.63
CA VAL A 169 -3.63 -9.56 1.60
C VAL A 169 -4.07 -8.23 2.21
N THR A 170 -3.51 -7.15 1.71
CA THR A 170 -4.01 -5.79 1.95
C THR A 170 -4.79 -5.33 0.72
N SER A 171 -6.09 -5.12 0.87
CA SER A 171 -7.01 -4.72 -0.19
C SER A 171 -7.37 -3.24 -0.06
N PHE A 172 -7.36 -2.53 -1.18
CA PHE A 172 -7.70 -1.12 -1.28
C PHE A 172 -8.96 -0.96 -2.12
N LEU A 173 -10.00 -0.33 -1.56
CA LEU A 173 -11.26 -0.03 -2.26
C LEU A 173 -11.44 1.49 -2.38
N VAL A 174 -11.84 1.97 -3.55
CA VAL A 174 -12.12 3.39 -3.79
C VAL A 174 -13.46 3.83 -3.19
N ASP A 175 -14.48 2.95 -3.22
CA ASP A 175 -15.81 3.21 -2.66
C ASP A 175 -16.23 2.09 -1.72
N MET A 176 -15.75 2.15 -0.46
CA MET A 176 -15.97 1.09 0.54
C MET A 176 -17.45 0.79 0.77
N ASP A 177 -18.28 1.82 0.95
CA ASP A 177 -19.69 1.64 1.32
C ASP A 177 -20.48 0.95 0.20
N ARG A 178 -20.15 1.26 -1.07
CA ARG A 178 -20.77 0.63 -2.24
C ARG A 178 -20.24 -0.78 -2.49
N ASP A 179 -18.92 -0.94 -2.42
CA ASP A 179 -18.22 -2.06 -3.06
C ASP A 179 -17.96 -3.24 -2.13
N PHE A 180 -17.89 -3.00 -0.81
CA PHE A 180 -17.43 -4.01 0.16
C PHE A 180 -18.23 -5.31 0.09
N SER A 181 -19.55 -5.24 -0.08
CA SER A 181 -20.41 -6.43 -0.17
C SER A 181 -20.08 -7.30 -1.39
N GLY A 182 -19.97 -6.68 -2.58
CA GLY A 182 -19.64 -7.39 -3.81
C GLY A 182 -18.21 -7.94 -3.82
N TYR A 183 -17.26 -7.13 -3.33
CA TYR A 183 -15.88 -7.57 -3.07
C TYR A 183 -15.84 -8.81 -2.15
N ASN A 184 -16.58 -8.76 -1.03
CA ASN A 184 -16.54 -9.81 -0.02
C ASN A 184 -17.19 -11.13 -0.50
N GLU A 185 -18.16 -11.07 -1.42
CA GLU A 185 -18.73 -12.25 -2.07
C GLU A 185 -17.70 -12.97 -2.95
N VAL A 186 -16.94 -12.23 -3.76
CA VAL A 186 -15.86 -12.81 -4.58
C VAL A 186 -14.75 -13.34 -3.68
N TRP A 187 -14.36 -12.57 -2.66
CA TRP A 187 -13.39 -13.00 -1.66
C TRP A 187 -13.76 -14.35 -1.04
N ALA A 188 -14.98 -14.50 -0.53
CA ALA A 188 -15.44 -15.72 0.12
C ALA A 188 -15.36 -16.95 -0.80
N ASN A 189 -15.55 -16.77 -2.11
CA ASN A 189 -15.51 -17.84 -3.09
C ASN A 189 -14.10 -18.18 -3.60
N THR A 190 -13.12 -17.31 -3.34
CA THR A 190 -11.74 -17.40 -3.85
C THR A 190 -10.73 -17.45 -2.69
N LEU A 191 -10.02 -16.34 -2.41
CA LEU A 191 -9.00 -16.23 -1.35
C LEU A 191 -9.54 -16.61 0.03
N GLY A 192 -10.83 -16.38 0.30
CA GLY A 192 -11.47 -16.80 1.55
C GLY A 192 -11.44 -18.31 1.81
N LYS A 193 -11.28 -19.14 0.77
CA LYS A 193 -11.09 -20.59 0.91
C LYS A 193 -9.65 -20.98 1.28
N VAL A 194 -8.68 -20.18 0.81
CA VAL A 194 -7.25 -20.32 1.17
C VAL A 194 -7.03 -19.88 2.63
N GLY A 195 -7.76 -18.85 3.05
CA GLY A 195 -7.72 -18.33 4.43
C GLY A 195 -6.49 -17.47 4.78
N PRO A 196 -5.99 -16.57 3.90
CA PRO A 196 -4.94 -15.65 4.28
C PRO A 196 -5.46 -14.62 5.28
N THR A 197 -4.54 -14.02 6.04
CA THR A 197 -4.84 -12.81 6.80
C THR A 197 -5.22 -11.67 5.86
N ARG A 198 -6.10 -10.77 6.31
CA ARG A 198 -6.68 -9.73 5.46
C ARG A 198 -6.81 -8.40 6.19
N THR A 199 -6.39 -7.34 5.51
CA THR A 199 -6.75 -5.95 5.83
C THR A 199 -7.47 -5.32 4.64
N THR A 200 -8.55 -4.58 4.86
CA THR A 200 -9.26 -3.85 3.79
C THR A 200 -9.39 -2.39 4.16
N LEU A 201 -8.97 -1.49 3.26
CA LEU A 201 -8.92 -0.05 3.49
C LEU A 201 -9.74 0.69 2.44
N ALA A 202 -10.40 1.76 2.87
CA ALA A 202 -10.96 2.76 1.97
C ALA A 202 -9.85 3.75 1.57
N ILE A 203 -9.73 4.04 0.28
CA ILE A 203 -8.72 4.97 -0.25
C ILE A 203 -9.36 5.96 -1.22
N ARG A 204 -8.70 7.11 -1.42
CA ARG A 204 -9.23 8.16 -2.29
C ARG A 204 -9.14 7.82 -3.79
N ALA A 205 -8.06 7.17 -4.23
CA ALA A 205 -7.80 6.92 -5.64
C ALA A 205 -6.73 5.86 -5.86
N LEU A 206 -6.80 5.17 -7.01
CA LEU A 206 -5.79 4.25 -7.52
C LEU A 206 -5.11 4.83 -8.79
N PRO A 207 -3.95 4.31 -9.22
CA PRO A 207 -3.19 4.86 -10.36
C PRO A 207 -3.91 4.82 -11.71
N THR A 208 -4.91 3.93 -11.85
CA THR A 208 -5.76 3.79 -13.03
C THR A 208 -7.23 3.87 -12.57
N PRO A 209 -8.22 4.05 -13.46
CA PRO A 209 -9.63 4.16 -13.06
C PRO A 209 -10.24 2.79 -12.67
N ILE A 210 -9.64 2.12 -11.70
CA ILE A 210 -10.02 0.83 -11.12
C ILE A 210 -10.58 1.04 -9.71
N ALA A 211 -11.45 0.14 -9.26
CA ALA A 211 -12.14 0.20 -7.98
C ALA A 211 -11.38 -0.53 -6.86
N VAL A 212 -10.57 -1.53 -7.22
CA VAL A 212 -9.89 -2.42 -6.28
C VAL A 212 -8.46 -2.72 -6.70
N GLU A 213 -7.55 -2.72 -5.74
CA GLU A 213 -6.17 -3.20 -5.86
C GLU A 213 -5.83 -4.04 -4.63
N MET A 214 -4.98 -5.06 -4.80
CA MET A 214 -4.51 -5.89 -3.69
C MET A 214 -2.99 -5.94 -3.64
N LYS A 215 -2.43 -5.81 -2.44
CA LYS A 215 -1.03 -6.10 -2.13
C LYS A 215 -0.97 -7.46 -1.44
N VAL A 216 -0.12 -8.35 -1.94
CA VAL A 216 -0.08 -9.76 -1.51
C VAL A 216 1.32 -10.14 -1.02
N ILE A 217 1.36 -10.86 0.10
CA ILE A 217 2.54 -11.60 0.54
C ILE A 217 2.18 -13.09 0.47
N ALA A 218 3.04 -13.86 -0.20
CA ALA A 218 2.89 -15.29 -0.34
C ALA A 218 4.15 -16.02 0.10
N LYS A 219 4.03 -17.32 0.36
CA LYS A 219 5.16 -18.21 0.52
C LYS A 219 5.83 -18.44 -0.84
N ALA A 220 7.14 -18.31 -0.90
CA ALA A 220 7.89 -18.62 -2.11
C ALA A 220 8.03 -20.15 -2.28
N PRO A 221 8.00 -20.67 -3.52
CA PRO A 221 8.30 -22.07 -3.80
C PRO A 221 9.72 -22.42 -3.35
N LYS A 222 9.95 -23.66 -2.92
CA LYS A 222 11.30 -24.08 -2.54
C LYS A 222 12.24 -23.96 -3.73
N SER A 223 13.40 -23.33 -3.52
CA SER A 223 14.50 -23.40 -4.49
C SER A 223 15.00 -24.84 -4.51
N ASN A 224 14.97 -25.48 -5.67
CA ASN A 224 15.66 -26.77 -5.88
C ASN A 224 17.17 -26.58 -5.90
#